data_AF-A0A1I5A3T8-F1
#
_entry.id   AF-A0A1I5A3T8-F1
#
_cell.length_a   1.000
_cell.length_b   1.000
_cell.length_c   1.000
_cell.angle_alpha   90.00
_cell.angle_beta   90.00
_cell.angle_gamma   90.00
#
_symmetry.space_group_name_H-M   'P 1'
#
loop_
_entity.id
_entity.type
_entity.pdbx_description
1 polymer ?
#
loop_
_entity_poly.entity_id
_entity_poly.type
_entity_poly.pdbx_seq_one_letter_code
_entity_poly.pdbx_strand_id
1 'polypeptide(L)' 'MTVNIKKILTWAGVAFVLYFLFTAPVQAGGVVTGITDGLKGAAEAVITFMQNLIQ' A
#
# COMPACT_ATOMS: atom_id res chain seq x y z
N MET A 1 -22.00 -22.58 -15.49
CA MET A 1 -21.35 -21.28 -15.73
C MET A 1 -20.12 -21.20 -14.85
N THR A 2 -18.93 -21.39 -15.41
CA THR A 2 -17.67 -21.31 -14.66
C THR A 2 -17.37 -19.86 -14.37
N VAL A 3 -17.49 -19.47 -13.11
CA VAL A 3 -17.23 -18.11 -12.69
C VAL A 3 -15.73 -17.86 -12.81
N ASN A 4 -15.34 -16.89 -13.63
CA ASN A 4 -13.93 -16.60 -13.86
C ASN A 4 -13.39 -15.75 -12.70
N ILE A 5 -12.85 -16.44 -11.69
CA ILE A 5 -12.39 -15.84 -10.42
C ILE A 5 -11.32 -14.75 -10.65
N LYS A 6 -10.44 -14.94 -11.64
CA LYS A 6 -9.43 -13.93 -12.01
C LYS A 6 -10.11 -12.64 -12.46
N LYS A 7 -11.14 -12.74 -13.31
CA LYS A 7 -11.90 -11.60 -13.81
C LYS A 7 -12.63 -10.89 -12.68
N ILE A 8 -13.26 -11.62 -11.76
CA ILE A 8 -13.91 -11.04 -10.59
C ILE A 8 -12.92 -10.28 -9.72
N LEU A 9 -11.77 -10.88 -9.41
CA LEU A 9 -10.74 -10.22 -8.60
C LEU A 9 -10.20 -8.96 -9.27
N THR A 10 -9.96 -9.00 -10.57
CA THR A 10 -9.53 -7.82 -11.33
C THR A 10 -10.59 -6.71 -11.27
N TRP A 11 -11.86 -7.03 -11.51
CA TRP A 11 -12.94 -6.04 -11.46
C TRP A 11 -13.21 -5.53 -10.04
N ALA A 12 -13.11 -6.38 -9.03
CA ALA A 12 -13.22 -5.99 -7.63
C ALA A 12 -12.09 -5.03 -7.21
N GLY A 13 -10.85 -5.29 -7.64
CA GLY A 13 -9.72 -4.40 -7.40
C GLY A 13 -9.89 -3.05 -8.09
N VAL A 14 -10.32 -3.04 -9.36
CA VAL A 14 -10.59 -1.79 -10.10
C VAL A 14 -11.72 -1.00 -9.44
N ALA A 15 -12.83 -1.66 -9.08
CA ALA A 15 -13.95 -1.02 -8.40
C ALA A 15 -13.56 -0.46 -7.03
N PHE A 16 -12.72 -1.17 -6.28
CA PHE A 16 -12.18 -0.72 -5.01
C PHE A 16 -11.32 0.54 -5.17
N VAL A 17 -10.41 0.57 -6.15
CA VAL A 17 -9.58 1.75 -6.43
C VAL A 17 -10.44 2.94 -6.80
N LEU A 18 -11.42 2.77 -7.71
CA LEU A 18 -12.32 3.86 -8.10
C LEU A 18 -13.14 4.36 -6.90
N TYR A 19 -13.74 3.47 -6.13
CA TYR A 19 -14.49 3.82 -4.92
C TYR A 19 -13.61 4.61 -3.95
N PHE A 20 -12.42 4.10 -3.63
CA PHE A 20 -11.49 4.74 -2.72
C PHE A 20 -11.10 6.16 -3.18
N LEU A 21 -10.81 6.34 -4.47
CA LEU A 21 -10.48 7.65 -5.03
C LEU A 21 -11.66 8.64 -4.97
N PHE A 22 -12.90 8.18 -5.22
CA PHE A 22 -14.09 9.02 -5.17
C PHE A 22 -14.55 9.35 -3.74
N THR A 23 -14.51 8.38 -2.82
CA THR A 23 -15.02 8.57 -1.45
C THR A 23 -14.00 9.18 -0.50
N ALA A 24 -12.71 9.10 -0.83
CA ALA A 24 -11.64 9.50 0.06
C ALA A 24 -10.55 10.37 -0.63
N PRO A 25 -10.90 11.41 -1.39
CA PRO A 25 -9.93 12.20 -2.17
C PRO A 25 -8.88 12.92 -1.29
N VAL A 26 -9.26 13.32 -0.07
CA VAL A 26 -8.35 13.96 0.90
C VAL A 26 -7.47 12.94 1.63
N GLN A 27 -7.98 11.72 1.85
CA GLN A 27 -7.22 10.65 2.51
C GLN A 27 -6.22 9.97 1.55
N ALA A 28 -6.46 10.00 0.23
CA ALA A 28 -5.52 9.47 -0.76
C ALA A 28 -4.13 10.14 -0.67
N GLY A 29 -4.08 11.46 -0.41
CA GLY A 29 -2.83 12.16 -0.12
C GLY A 29 -2.16 11.67 1.17
N GLY A 30 -2.93 11.55 2.26
CA GLY A 30 -2.44 11.03 3.54
C GLY A 30 -1.97 9.56 3.48
N VAL A 31 -2.57 8.75 2.61
CA VAL A 31 -2.21 7.33 2.43
C VAL A 31 -0.89 7.19 1.69
N VAL A 32 -0.67 7.93 0.60
CA VAL A 32 0.64 7.91 -0.10
C VAL A 32 1.74 8.45 0.82
N THR A 33 1.44 9.52 1.56
CA THR A 33 2.38 10.08 2.55
C THR A 33 2.67 9.07 3.66
N GLY A 34 1.64 8.42 4.20
CA GLY A 34 1.79 7.39 5.24
C GLY A 34 2.52 6.12 4.78
N ILE A 35 2.34 5.70 3.52
CA ILE A 35 3.12 4.62 2.92
C ILE A 35 4.59 5.04 2.80
N THR A 36 4.85 6.26 2.35
CA THR A 36 6.22 6.77 2.17
C THR A 36 6.94 6.94 3.51
N ASP A 37 6.25 7.43 4.53
CA ASP A 37 6.77 7.57 5.89
C ASP A 37 7.01 6.19 6.54
N GLY A 38 6.11 5.22 6.32
CA GLY A 38 6.31 3.85 6.75
C GLY A 38 7.51 3.18 6.08
N LEU A 39 7.72 3.42 4.79
CA LEU A 39 8.90 2.91 4.06
C LEU A 39 10.20 3.55 4.56
N LYS A 40 10.20 4.85 4.87
CA LYS A 40 11.35 5.52 5.49
C LYS A 40 11.67 4.94 6.86
N GLY A 41 10.67 4.77 7.72
CA GLY A 41 10.86 4.17 9.05
C GLY A 41 11.37 2.72 8.97
N ALA A 42 10.88 1.94 8.00
CA ALA A 42 11.41 0.60 7.74
C ALA A 42 12.87 0.63 7.27
N ALA A 43 13.23 1.58 6.40
CA ALA A 43 14.61 1.74 5.94
C ALA A 43 15.56 2.14 7.09
N GLU A 44 15.14 3.06 7.95
CA GLU A 44 15.90 3.45 9.14
C GLU A 44 16.10 2.25 10.08
N ALA A 45 15.05 1.46 10.33
CA ALA A 45 15.14 0.25 11.16
C ALA A 45 16.12 -0.79 10.59
N VAL A 46 16.14 -0.98 9.27
CA VAL A 46 17.10 -1.87 8.60
C VAL A 46 18.54 -1.35 8.73
N ILE A 47 18.74 -0.04 8.56
CA ILE A 47 20.05 0.59 8.72
C ILE A 47 20.55 0.43 10.17
N THR A 48 19.71 0.74 11.16
CA THR A 48 20.04 0.59 12.58
C THR A 48 20.36 -0.86 12.94
N PHE A 49 19.58 -1.81 12.43
CA PHE A 49 19.87 -3.23 12.60
C PHE A 49 21.26 -3.59 12.04
N MET A 50 21.58 -3.13 10.82
CA MET A 50 22.88 -3.41 10.23
C MET A 50 24.04 -2.78 11.01
N GLN A 51 23.88 -1.55 11.50
CA GLN A 51 24.89 -0.90 12.33
C GLN A 51 25.14 -1.69 13.63
N ASN A 52 24.09 -2.18 14.28
CA ASN A 52 24.19 -3.01 15.48
C ASN A 52 24.85 -4.38 15.22
N LEU A 53 24.83 -4.89 13.99
CA LEU A 53 25.52 -6.14 13.64
C LEU A 53 27.03 -5.96 13.39
N ILE A 54 27.46 -4.74 13.06
CA ILE A 54 28.84 -4.44 12.69
C ILE A 54 29.62 -3.87 13.88
N GLN A 55 28.92 -3.38 14.92
CA GLN A 55 29.49 -3.05 16.24
C GLN A 55 29.72 -4.30 17.09
#